data_AF-A0A069RF50-F1
#
_entry.id   AF-A0A069RF50-F1
#
_cell.length_a   1.000
_cell.length_b   1.000
_cell.length_c   1.000
_cell.angle_alpha   90.00
_cell.angle_beta   90.00
_cell.angle_gamma   90.00
#
_symmetry.space_group_name_H-M   'P 1'
#
loop_
_entity.id
_entity.type
_entity.pdbx_description
1 polymer ?
#
loop_
_entity_poly.entity_id
_entity_poly.type
_entity_poly.pdbx_seq_one_letter_code
_entity_poly.pdbx_strand_id
1 'polypeptide(L)'
;MENHVKKHFVERMIEQILGIYKKHMDISDDQYAVLQYSIRLLISSILSYAFTLGLALFLQIFPNVLVIILTVSVYRAFSGGAHCSCMGNCAIYGALTMNAIGLISKFFNPNTSVMLSIIVFAFAFSLWAIAKYAPADTPGKPISSKVQYQKLKRMSIVVLCTWLFGCIVWYSIFNTVNIIVFASTMAMIWQSYTLTSNGYRFCHFMDSIISKLRFK
;
A
#
# COMPACT_ATOMS: atom_id res chain seq x y z
N MET A 1 20.80 21.70 7.64
CA MET A 1 20.20 21.70 8.99
C MET A 1 18.70 21.36 9.03
N GLU A 2 17.94 21.51 7.93
CA GLU A 2 16.51 21.16 7.88
C GLU A 2 16.18 19.66 7.99
N ASN A 3 17.13 18.78 7.62
CA ASN A 3 16.94 17.33 7.65
C ASN A 3 16.95 16.71 9.06
N HIS A 4 17.38 17.45 10.10
CA HIS A 4 17.33 16.98 11.50
C HIS A 4 16.01 17.34 12.21
N VAL A 5 15.28 18.38 11.75
CA VAL A 5 14.06 18.87 12.44
C VAL A 5 12.85 17.97 12.18
N LYS A 6 12.72 17.38 10.99
CA LYS A 6 11.61 16.45 10.65
C LYS A 6 11.70 15.12 11.38
N LYS A 7 12.91 14.65 11.72
CA LYS A 7 13.11 13.41 12.49
C LYS A 7 12.48 13.55 13.88
N HIS A 8 12.57 14.73 14.48
CA HIS A 8 12.04 15.00 15.81
C HIS A 8 10.52 15.08 15.93
N PHE A 9 9.75 15.47 14.90
CA PHE A 9 8.30 15.65 15.11
C PHE A 9 7.56 14.32 15.27
N VAL A 10 7.77 13.38 14.35
CA VAL A 10 7.09 12.07 14.41
C VAL A 10 7.63 11.23 15.57
N GLU A 11 8.94 11.27 15.83
CA GLU A 11 9.54 10.59 16.98
C GLU A 11 8.98 11.15 18.31
N ARG A 12 8.82 12.48 18.44
CA ARG A 12 8.15 13.09 19.60
C ARG A 12 6.69 12.65 19.75
N MET A 13 5.92 12.60 18.66
CA MET A 13 4.53 12.11 18.71
C MET A 13 4.47 10.64 19.16
N ILE A 14 5.35 9.80 18.63
CA ILE A 14 5.45 8.38 19.01
C ILE A 14 5.81 8.25 20.49
N GLU A 15 6.82 8.99 20.97
CA GLU A 15 7.24 9.01 22.37
C GLU A 15 6.13 9.47 23.32
N GLN A 16 5.36 10.49 22.93
CA GLN A 16 4.20 10.96 23.71
C GLN A 16 3.13 9.88 23.84
N ILE A 17 2.76 9.23 22.73
CA ILE A 17 1.74 8.16 22.75
C ILE A 17 2.25 6.96 23.56
N LEU A 18 3.49 6.53 23.35
CA LEU A 18 4.09 5.42 24.10
C LEU A 18 4.22 5.72 25.59
N GLY A 19 4.53 6.98 25.96
CA GLY A 19 4.60 7.42 27.34
C GLY A 19 3.26 7.31 28.08
N ILE A 20 2.14 7.57 27.39
CA ILE A 20 0.79 7.38 27.94
C ILE A 20 0.51 5.89 28.18
N TYR A 21 0.84 5.04 27.20
CA TYR A 21 0.63 3.59 27.32
C TYR A 21 1.47 2.97 28.45
N LYS A 22 2.76 3.32 28.56
CA LYS A 22 3.65 2.83 29.61
C LYS A 22 3.21 3.26 31.02
N LYS A 23 2.50 4.39 31.14
CA LYS A 23 1.97 4.89 32.41
C LYS A 23 0.69 4.18 32.86
N HIS A 24 -0.05 3.57 31.94
CA HIS A 24 -1.39 3.05 32.20
C HIS A 24 -1.56 1.55 31.94
N MET A 25 -0.55 0.89 31.37
CA MET A 25 -0.57 -0.56 31.12
C MET A 25 0.78 -1.18 31.49
N ASP A 26 0.73 -2.41 31.99
CA ASP A 26 1.91 -3.26 32.15
C ASP A 26 2.23 -3.93 30.80
N ILE A 27 3.26 -3.43 30.11
CA ILE A 27 3.61 -3.80 28.74
C ILE A 27 5.01 -4.44 28.79
N SER A 28 5.14 -5.67 28.27
CA SER A 28 6.46 -6.31 28.14
C SER A 28 7.35 -5.62 27.09
N ASP A 29 8.66 -5.81 27.15
CA ASP A 29 9.59 -5.21 26.18
C ASP A 29 9.27 -5.60 24.72
N ASP A 30 8.84 -6.84 24.50
CA ASP A 30 8.40 -7.32 23.17
C ASP A 30 7.15 -6.58 22.69
N GLN A 31 6.16 -6.40 23.58
CA GLN A 31 4.93 -5.67 23.27
C GLN A 31 5.21 -4.19 23.02
N TYR A 32 6.16 -3.60 23.76
CA TYR A 32 6.59 -2.22 23.55
C TYR A 32 7.20 -2.02 22.17
N ALA A 33 8.09 -2.93 21.73
CA ALA A 33 8.69 -2.88 20.40
C ALA A 33 7.64 -3.00 19.28
N VAL A 34 6.68 -3.92 19.42
CA VAL A 34 5.58 -4.09 18.47
C VAL A 34 4.69 -2.84 18.42
N LEU A 35 4.37 -2.25 19.58
CA LEU A 35 3.55 -1.05 19.68
C LEU A 35 4.25 0.17 19.05
N GLN A 36 5.53 0.37 19.35
CA GLN A 36 6.34 1.44 18.76
C GLN A 36 6.39 1.33 17.23
N TYR A 37 6.65 0.13 16.70
CA TYR A 37 6.65 -0.10 15.26
C TYR A 37 5.27 0.19 14.64
N SER A 38 4.19 -0.30 15.26
CA SER A 38 2.83 -0.15 14.77
C SER A 38 2.40 1.32 14.70
N ILE A 39 2.63 2.09 15.76
CA ILE A 39 2.34 3.54 15.80
C ILE A 39 3.17 4.26 14.75
N ARG A 40 4.46 3.93 14.64
CA ARG A 40 5.34 4.52 13.62
C ARG A 40 4.82 4.27 12.22
N LEU A 41 4.42 3.04 11.92
CA LEU A 41 3.88 2.66 10.61
C LEU A 41 2.55 3.38 10.32
N LEU A 42 1.66 3.50 11.30
CA LEU A 42 0.38 4.19 11.15
C LEU A 42 0.57 5.67 10.85
N ILE A 43 1.33 6.40 11.68
CA ILE A 43 1.58 7.83 11.48
C ILE A 43 2.30 8.06 10.15
N SER A 44 3.30 7.23 9.83
CA SER A 44 4.00 7.26 8.53
C SER A 44 3.04 7.16 7.35
N SER A 45 2.11 6.20 7.42
CA SER A 45 1.18 5.91 6.33
C SER A 45 0.18 7.03 6.16
N ILE A 46 -0.36 7.58 7.26
CA ILE A 46 -1.29 8.72 7.23
C ILE A 46 -0.62 9.94 6.57
N LEU A 47 0.59 10.30 7.01
CA LEU A 47 1.32 11.43 6.43
C LEU A 47 1.64 11.20 4.95
N SER A 48 2.03 9.97 4.58
CA SER A 48 2.32 9.60 3.20
C SER A 48 1.08 9.70 2.30
N TYR A 49 -0.07 9.22 2.79
CA TYR A 49 -1.34 9.29 2.06
C TYR A 49 -1.86 10.71 1.96
N ALA A 50 -1.75 11.51 3.03
CA ALA A 50 -2.09 12.93 2.98
C ALA A 50 -1.27 13.68 1.93
N PHE A 51 0.06 13.45 1.89
CA PHE A 51 0.93 14.03 0.87
C PHE A 51 0.55 13.56 -0.55
N THR A 52 0.32 12.26 -0.72
CA THR A 52 -0.08 11.66 -2.00
C THR A 52 -1.39 12.25 -2.52
N LEU A 53 -2.40 12.39 -1.65
CA LEU A 53 -3.70 12.94 -1.99
C LEU A 53 -3.65 14.46 -2.23
N GLY A 54 -2.79 15.18 -1.50
CA GLY A 54 -2.51 16.59 -1.77
C GLY A 54 -2.04 16.81 -3.20
N LEU A 55 -1.06 16.03 -3.67
CA LEU A 55 -0.62 16.05 -5.07
C LEU A 55 -1.75 15.68 -6.05
N ALA A 56 -2.57 14.69 -5.69
CA ALA A 56 -3.70 14.26 -6.52
C ALA A 56 -4.77 15.36 -6.71
N LEU A 57 -4.96 16.22 -5.70
CA LEU A 57 -5.83 17.40 -5.81
C LEU A 57 -5.28 18.39 -6.82
N PHE A 58 -3.99 18.73 -6.75
CA PHE A 58 -3.34 19.63 -7.71
C PHE A 58 -3.42 19.10 -9.15
N LEU A 59 -3.31 17.78 -9.34
CA LEU A 59 -3.37 17.11 -10.63
C LEU A 59 -4.82 16.83 -11.12
N GLN A 60 -5.84 17.16 -10.32
CA GLN A 60 -7.25 16.88 -10.60
C GLN A 60 -7.50 15.38 -10.92
N ILE A 61 -6.91 14.49 -10.11
CA ILE A 61 -7.06 13.01 -10.17
C ILE A 61 -7.40 12.41 -8.80
N PHE A 62 -7.80 13.24 -7.84
CA PHE A 62 -8.11 12.84 -6.47
C PHE A 62 -8.96 11.57 -6.34
N PRO A 63 -10.13 11.42 -7.02
CA PRO A 63 -10.95 10.22 -6.84
C PRO A 63 -10.25 8.95 -7.32
N ASN A 64 -9.45 9.03 -8.39
CA ASN A 64 -8.68 7.89 -8.90
C ASN A 64 -7.62 7.46 -7.87
N VAL A 65 -6.85 8.42 -7.35
CA VAL A 65 -5.76 8.16 -6.40
C VAL A 65 -6.30 7.69 -5.06
N LEU A 66 -7.45 8.21 -4.62
CA LEU A 66 -8.12 7.76 -3.40
C LEU A 66 -8.48 6.27 -3.50
N VAL A 67 -9.09 5.86 -4.61
CA VAL A 67 -9.45 4.45 -4.85
C VAL A 67 -8.19 3.58 -4.92
N ILE A 68 -7.14 4.05 -5.61
CA ILE A 68 -5.86 3.34 -5.66
C ILE A 68 -5.30 3.11 -4.25
N ILE A 69 -5.24 4.16 -3.40
CA ILE A 69 -4.74 4.05 -2.02
C ILE A 69 -5.59 3.07 -1.22
N LEU A 70 -6.91 3.13 -1.32
CA LEU A 70 -7.81 2.23 -0.59
C LEU A 70 -7.60 0.77 -1.03
N THR A 71 -7.60 0.51 -2.34
CA THR A 71 -7.38 -0.84 -2.90
C THR A 71 -6.01 -1.39 -2.48
N VAL A 72 -4.93 -0.62 -2.66
CA VAL A 72 -3.59 -1.03 -2.23
C VAL A 72 -3.56 -1.28 -0.73
N SER A 73 -4.10 -0.39 0.09
CA SER A 73 -4.05 -0.52 1.56
C SER A 73 -4.79 -1.74 2.07
N VAL A 74 -6.03 -1.97 1.60
CA VAL A 74 -6.84 -3.12 2.01
C VAL A 74 -6.17 -4.42 1.59
N TYR A 75 -5.70 -4.50 0.35
CA TYR A 75 -5.05 -5.71 -0.13
C TYR A 75 -3.70 -5.96 0.59
N ARG A 76 -2.91 -4.91 0.80
CA ARG A 76 -1.63 -4.96 1.52
C ARG A 76 -1.76 -5.35 2.99
N ALA A 77 -2.83 -4.92 3.67
CA ALA A 77 -3.06 -5.22 5.09
C ALA A 77 -3.03 -6.73 5.39
N PHE A 78 -3.44 -7.55 4.42
CA PHE A 78 -3.45 -9.01 4.51
C PHE A 78 -2.30 -9.68 3.74
N SER A 79 -1.90 -9.14 2.59
CA SER A 79 -0.89 -9.77 1.73
C SER A 79 0.55 -9.41 2.08
N GLY A 80 0.79 -8.28 2.76
CA GLY A 80 2.14 -7.75 3.01
C GLY A 80 2.74 -7.05 1.78
N GLY A 81 4.07 -7.03 1.68
CA GLY A 81 4.80 -6.56 0.50
C GLY A 81 5.99 -5.64 0.81
N ALA A 82 6.67 -5.19 -0.24
CA ALA A 82 7.90 -4.40 -0.15
C ALA A 82 7.70 -3.00 0.44
N HIS A 83 8.46 -2.65 1.50
CA HIS A 83 8.48 -1.30 2.09
C HIS A 83 9.88 -0.66 1.94
N CYS A 84 9.94 0.66 1.77
CA CYS A 84 11.22 1.39 1.77
C CYS A 84 11.86 1.38 3.17
N SER A 85 13.18 1.50 3.25
CA SER A 85 13.92 1.50 4.52
C SER A 85 13.58 2.70 5.41
N CYS A 86 13.15 3.82 4.81
CA CYS A 86 12.77 5.00 5.57
C CYS A 86 11.42 5.61 5.14
N MET A 87 10.75 6.22 6.12
CA MET A 87 9.42 6.84 5.99
C MET A 87 9.35 7.88 4.87
N GLY A 88 10.33 8.80 4.83
CA GLY A 88 10.35 9.87 3.83
C GLY A 88 10.44 9.33 2.41
N ASN A 89 11.21 8.25 2.21
CA ASN A 89 11.33 7.63 0.90
C ASN A 89 10.04 6.90 0.53
N CYS A 90 9.40 6.21 1.48
CA CYS A 90 8.09 5.59 1.25
C CYS A 90 7.01 6.63 0.89
N ALA A 91 7.04 7.80 1.52
CA ALA A 91 6.11 8.90 1.23
C ALA A 91 6.31 9.44 -0.19
N ILE A 92 7.55 9.74 -0.58
CA ILE A 92 7.89 10.25 -1.92
C ILE A 92 7.58 9.18 -2.98
N TYR A 93 8.11 7.97 -2.80
CA TYR A 93 7.92 6.86 -3.73
C TYR A 93 6.44 6.49 -3.88
N GLY A 94 5.72 6.35 -2.77
CA GLY A 94 4.29 6.08 -2.77
C GLY A 94 3.52 7.19 -3.49
N ALA A 95 3.82 8.45 -3.18
CA ALA A 95 3.16 9.58 -3.81
C ALA A 95 3.38 9.63 -5.32
N LEU A 96 4.62 9.45 -5.79
CA LEU A 96 4.95 9.40 -7.21
C LEU A 96 4.23 8.24 -7.90
N THR A 97 4.27 7.05 -7.31
CA THR A 97 3.72 5.86 -7.96
C THR A 97 2.20 5.89 -8.03
N MET A 98 1.53 6.23 -6.94
CA MET A 98 0.06 6.25 -6.91
C MET A 98 -0.51 7.37 -7.78
N ASN A 99 0.14 8.55 -7.82
CA ASN A 99 -0.27 9.62 -8.73
C ASN A 99 0.03 9.27 -10.20
N ALA A 100 1.15 8.60 -10.50
CA ALA A 100 1.42 8.12 -11.86
C ALA A 100 0.35 7.13 -12.34
N ILE A 101 -0.03 6.16 -11.50
CA ILE A 101 -1.14 5.24 -11.80
C ILE A 101 -2.46 6.01 -11.96
N GLY A 102 -2.72 7.02 -11.12
CA GLY A 102 -3.91 7.87 -11.20
C GLY A 102 -3.97 8.67 -12.51
N LEU A 103 -2.83 9.18 -13.00
CA LEU A 103 -2.72 9.85 -14.30
C LEU A 103 -2.93 8.89 -15.46
N ILE A 104 -2.30 7.70 -15.43
CA ILE A 104 -2.54 6.64 -16.42
C ILE A 104 -4.04 6.32 -16.47
N SER A 105 -4.69 6.21 -15.31
CA SER A 105 -6.13 5.94 -15.23
C SER A 105 -6.99 7.06 -15.81
N LYS A 106 -6.54 8.32 -15.72
CA LYS A 106 -7.25 9.48 -16.31
C LYS A 106 -7.12 9.55 -17.82
N PHE A 107 -5.96 9.24 -18.37
CA PHE A 107 -5.69 9.43 -19.79
C PHE A 107 -5.87 8.16 -20.65
N PHE A 108 -5.81 6.98 -20.04
CA PHE A 108 -6.05 5.73 -20.75
C PHE A 108 -7.54 5.36 -20.70
N ASN A 109 -8.16 5.26 -21.88
CA ASN A 109 -9.57 4.94 -22.02
C ASN A 109 -9.74 3.63 -22.81
N PRO A 110 -9.63 2.46 -22.14
CA PRO A 110 -9.80 1.18 -22.81
C PRO A 110 -11.27 0.99 -23.22
N ASN A 111 -11.51 0.32 -24.34
CA ASN A 111 -12.85 -0.21 -24.62
C ASN A 111 -13.20 -1.36 -23.66
N THR A 112 -14.47 -1.76 -23.61
CA THR A 112 -14.96 -2.80 -22.68
C THR A 112 -14.19 -4.12 -22.80
N SER A 113 -13.86 -4.57 -24.01
CA SER A 113 -13.14 -5.83 -24.22
C SER A 113 -11.72 -5.80 -23.68
N VAL A 114 -10.99 -4.70 -23.93
CA VAL A 114 -9.65 -4.47 -23.39
C VAL A 114 -9.71 -4.38 -21.87
N MET A 115 -10.69 -3.67 -21.33
CA MET A 115 -10.85 -3.51 -19.89
C MET A 115 -11.12 -4.84 -19.18
N LEU A 116 -12.01 -5.68 -19.73
CA LEU A 116 -12.25 -7.03 -19.21
C LEU A 116 -10.99 -7.90 -19.25
N SER A 117 -10.19 -7.79 -20.31
CA SER A 117 -8.93 -8.51 -20.44
C SER A 117 -7.92 -8.08 -19.37
N ILE A 118 -7.83 -6.78 -19.06
CA ILE A 118 -6.98 -6.26 -17.99
C ILE A 118 -7.47 -6.74 -16.61
N ILE A 119 -8.78 -6.80 -16.38
CA ILE A 119 -9.36 -7.34 -15.12
C ILE A 119 -8.99 -8.82 -14.95
N VAL A 120 -9.15 -9.63 -15.99
CA VAL A 120 -8.81 -11.07 -15.96
C VAL A 120 -7.31 -11.25 -15.70
N PHE A 121 -6.47 -10.47 -16.37
CA PHE A 121 -5.03 -10.48 -16.12
C PHE A 121 -4.70 -10.08 -14.67
N ALA A 122 -5.29 -8.99 -14.18
CA ALA A 122 -5.07 -8.52 -12.81
C ALA A 122 -5.48 -9.58 -11.79
N PHE A 123 -6.61 -10.27 -12.00
CA PHE A 123 -7.05 -11.35 -11.14
C PHE A 123 -6.08 -12.53 -11.15
N ALA A 124 -5.72 -13.03 -12.34
CA ALA A 124 -4.81 -14.17 -12.49
C ALA A 124 -3.42 -13.87 -11.91
N PHE A 125 -2.87 -12.69 -12.19
CA PHE A 125 -1.59 -12.25 -11.67
C PHE A 125 -1.62 -12.10 -10.14
N SER A 126 -2.69 -11.53 -9.59
CA SER A 126 -2.85 -11.37 -8.15
C SER A 126 -3.01 -12.70 -7.44
N LEU A 127 -3.77 -13.64 -8.03
CA LEU A 127 -3.91 -14.98 -7.48
C LEU A 127 -2.58 -15.72 -7.46
N TRP A 128 -1.80 -15.65 -8.55
CA TRP A 128 -0.44 -16.19 -8.61
C TRP A 128 0.48 -15.55 -7.56
N ALA A 129 0.45 -14.22 -7.43
CA ALA A 129 1.27 -13.50 -6.47
C ALA A 129 0.92 -13.88 -5.02
N ILE A 130 -0.37 -14.01 -4.69
CA ILE A 130 -0.83 -14.49 -3.38
C ILE A 130 -0.35 -15.92 -3.13
N ALA A 131 -0.53 -16.81 -4.11
CA ALA A 131 -0.17 -18.21 -3.97
C ALA A 131 1.32 -18.38 -3.66
N LYS A 132 2.17 -17.61 -4.33
CA LYS A 132 3.63 -17.74 -4.27
C LYS A 132 4.31 -16.90 -3.18
N TYR A 133 3.84 -15.68 -2.92
CA TYR A 133 4.57 -14.71 -2.10
C TYR A 133 3.79 -14.21 -0.86
N ALA A 134 2.48 -14.44 -0.76
CA ALA A 134 1.69 -13.94 0.36
C ALA A 134 1.39 -15.01 1.44
N PRO A 135 1.21 -14.58 2.70
CA PRO A 135 1.56 -13.26 3.23
C PRO A 135 3.08 -13.05 3.27
N ALA A 136 3.53 -11.87 2.86
CA ALA A 136 4.93 -11.50 2.96
C ALA A 136 5.23 -11.03 4.39
N ASP A 137 6.20 -11.69 5.02
CA ASP A 137 6.59 -11.40 6.40
C ASP A 137 7.37 -10.07 6.48
N THR A 138 7.25 -9.38 7.62
CA THR A 138 8.01 -8.14 7.88
C THR A 138 8.52 -8.14 9.32
N PRO A 139 9.73 -7.60 9.58
CA PRO A 139 10.30 -7.60 10.93
C PRO A 139 9.40 -7.02 12.02
N GLY A 140 8.57 -6.02 11.69
CA GLY A 140 7.65 -5.38 12.64
C GLY A 140 6.24 -5.97 12.69
N LYS A 141 5.95 -6.99 11.87
CA LYS A 141 4.72 -7.80 11.96
C LYS A 141 5.08 -9.27 11.73
N PRO A 142 5.90 -9.87 12.61
CA PRO A 142 6.38 -11.23 12.44
C PRO A 142 5.19 -12.19 12.42
N ILE A 143 5.23 -13.14 11.49
CA ILE A 143 4.21 -14.19 11.41
C ILE A 143 4.65 -15.33 12.33
N SER A 144 4.11 -15.35 13.55
CA SER A 144 4.57 -16.25 14.62
C SER A 144 3.93 -17.63 14.60
N SER A 145 2.88 -17.85 13.80
CA SER A 145 2.19 -19.14 13.74
C SER A 145 1.66 -19.50 12.35
N LYS A 146 1.60 -20.81 12.08
CA LYS A 146 0.98 -21.37 10.87
C LYS A 146 -0.49 -20.96 10.73
N VAL A 147 -1.21 -20.85 11.85
CA VAL A 147 -2.62 -20.41 11.88
C VAL A 147 -2.74 -18.96 11.39
N GLN A 148 -1.88 -18.06 11.89
CA GLN A 148 -1.85 -16.67 11.45
C GLN A 148 -1.48 -16.56 9.96
N TYR A 149 -0.48 -17.32 9.51
CA TYR A 149 -0.08 -17.38 8.11
C TYR A 149 -1.26 -17.75 7.19
N GLN A 150 -1.96 -18.85 7.51
CA GLN A 150 -3.11 -19.32 6.74
C GLN A 150 -4.27 -18.32 6.76
N LYS A 151 -4.53 -17.69 7.92
CA LYS A 151 -5.55 -16.64 8.05
C LYS A 151 -5.27 -15.46 7.12
N LEU A 152 -4.05 -14.91 7.14
CA LEU A 152 -3.66 -13.78 6.29
C LEU A 152 -3.72 -14.12 4.80
N LYS A 153 -3.28 -15.32 4.42
CA LYS A 153 -3.39 -15.81 3.03
C LYS A 153 -4.85 -15.89 2.59
N ARG A 154 -5.71 -16.49 3.42
CA ARG A 154 -7.15 -16.60 3.14
C ARG A 154 -7.80 -15.22 3.01
N MET A 155 -7.48 -14.29 3.90
CA MET A 155 -8.01 -12.92 3.82
C MET A 155 -7.55 -12.19 2.56
N SER A 156 -6.31 -12.42 2.10
CA SER A 156 -5.82 -11.87 0.82
C SER A 156 -6.64 -12.37 -0.36
N ILE A 157 -7.00 -13.67 -0.36
CA ILE A 157 -7.87 -14.26 -1.40
C ILE A 157 -9.29 -13.70 -1.30
N VAL A 158 -9.83 -13.54 -0.08
CA VAL A 158 -11.16 -12.94 0.13
C VAL A 158 -11.20 -11.53 -0.47
N VAL A 159 -10.21 -10.68 -0.19
CA VAL A 159 -10.13 -9.33 -0.76
C VAL A 159 -10.09 -9.37 -2.29
N LEU A 160 -9.28 -10.26 -2.88
CA LEU A 160 -9.19 -10.42 -4.33
C LEU A 160 -10.54 -10.84 -4.95
N CYS A 161 -11.23 -11.81 -4.34
CA CYS A 161 -12.54 -12.28 -4.80
C CYS A 161 -13.62 -11.21 -4.63
N THR A 162 -13.62 -10.48 -3.51
CA THR A 162 -14.57 -9.37 -3.28
C THR A 162 -14.35 -8.25 -4.30
N TRP A 163 -13.10 -7.92 -4.62
CA TRP A 163 -12.78 -6.95 -5.67
C TRP A 163 -13.28 -7.41 -7.05
N LEU A 164 -13.02 -8.67 -7.42
CA LEU A 164 -13.50 -9.22 -8.70
C LEU A 164 -15.03 -9.22 -8.76
N PHE A 165 -15.70 -9.60 -7.67
CA PHE A 165 -17.16 -9.56 -7.58
C PHE A 165 -17.69 -8.14 -7.81
N GLY A 166 -17.08 -7.11 -7.21
CA GLY A 166 -17.43 -5.71 -7.46
C GLY A 166 -17.27 -5.31 -8.92
N CYS A 167 -16.21 -5.77 -9.59
CA CYS A 167 -16.03 -5.55 -11.03
C CYS A 167 -17.14 -6.22 -11.85
N ILE A 168 -17.49 -7.48 -11.55
CA ILE A 168 -18.55 -8.22 -12.25
C ILE A 168 -19.89 -7.50 -12.08
N VAL A 169 -20.26 -7.14 -10.85
CA VAL A 169 -21.52 -6.42 -10.56
C VAL A 169 -21.59 -5.11 -11.35
N TRP A 170 -20.50 -4.35 -11.41
CA TRP A 170 -20.44 -3.11 -12.18
C TRP A 170 -20.77 -3.32 -13.65
N TYR A 171 -20.09 -4.28 -14.31
CA TYR A 171 -20.30 -4.54 -15.73
C TYR A 171 -21.66 -5.18 -16.03
N SER A 172 -22.20 -5.98 -15.12
CA SER A 172 -23.54 -6.55 -15.27
C SER A 172 -24.65 -5.51 -15.20
N ILE A 173 -24.49 -4.45 -14.39
CA ILE A 173 -25.52 -3.41 -14.21
C ILE A 173 -25.37 -2.30 -15.24
N PHE A 174 -24.15 -1.77 -15.42
CA PHE A 174 -23.94 -0.54 -16.19
C PHE A 174 -23.41 -0.80 -17.61
N ASN A 175 -22.87 -1.99 -17.89
CA ASN A 175 -22.27 -2.38 -19.17
C ASN A 175 -21.35 -1.31 -19.80
N THR A 176 -20.66 -0.53 -18.98
CA THR A 176 -19.84 0.60 -19.40
C THR A 176 -18.52 0.63 -18.66
N VAL A 177 -17.48 1.08 -19.36
CA VAL A 177 -16.16 1.27 -18.78
C VAL A 177 -16.21 2.39 -17.76
N ASN A 178 -15.57 2.17 -16.62
CA ASN A 178 -15.52 3.13 -15.54
C ASN A 178 -14.08 3.34 -15.08
N ILE A 179 -13.70 4.62 -14.98
CA ILE A 179 -12.36 5.05 -14.60
C ILE A 179 -11.96 4.59 -13.19
N ILE A 180 -12.90 4.52 -12.25
CA ILE A 180 -12.67 4.05 -10.89
C ILE A 180 -12.39 2.55 -10.88
N VAL A 181 -13.12 1.77 -11.67
CA VAL A 181 -12.84 0.34 -11.84
C VAL A 181 -11.44 0.17 -12.41
N PHE A 182 -11.07 0.92 -13.44
CA PHE A 182 -9.73 0.85 -14.04
C PHE A 182 -8.61 1.24 -13.06
N ALA A 183 -8.79 2.32 -12.30
CA ALA A 183 -7.86 2.72 -11.25
C ALA A 183 -7.68 1.62 -10.19
N SER A 184 -8.77 0.98 -9.76
CA SER A 184 -8.71 -0.14 -8.82
C SER A 184 -8.01 -1.38 -9.42
N THR A 185 -8.19 -1.66 -10.71
CA THR A 185 -7.53 -2.77 -11.41
C THR A 185 -6.02 -2.54 -11.46
N MET A 186 -5.60 -1.33 -11.81
CA MET A 186 -4.17 -0.97 -11.82
C MET A 186 -3.56 -1.04 -10.41
N ALA A 187 -4.33 -0.65 -9.39
CA ALA A 187 -3.93 -0.78 -7.99
C ALA A 187 -3.73 -2.26 -7.57
N MET A 188 -4.59 -3.17 -8.02
CA MET A 188 -4.44 -4.62 -7.78
C MET A 188 -3.16 -5.17 -8.43
N ILE A 189 -2.92 -4.83 -9.71
CA ILE A 189 -1.69 -5.22 -10.42
C ILE A 189 -0.46 -4.71 -9.68
N TRP A 190 -0.47 -3.42 -9.33
CA TRP A 190 0.63 -2.78 -8.62
C TRP A 190 0.91 -3.46 -7.27
N GLN A 191 -0.10 -3.63 -6.42
CA GLN A 191 0.09 -4.25 -5.12
C GLN A 191 0.59 -5.71 -5.26
N SER A 192 0.06 -6.48 -6.21
CA SER A 192 0.54 -7.83 -6.52
C SER A 192 1.99 -7.85 -6.97
N TYR A 193 2.42 -6.87 -7.76
CA TYR A 193 3.81 -6.71 -8.16
C TYR A 193 4.72 -6.47 -6.94
N THR A 194 4.29 -5.67 -5.97
CA THR A 194 5.07 -5.40 -4.74
C THR A 194 5.28 -6.62 -3.84
N LEU A 195 4.53 -7.71 -4.04
CA LEU A 195 4.74 -8.99 -3.35
C LEU A 195 5.90 -9.78 -3.97
N THR A 196 6.20 -9.57 -5.24
CA THR A 196 7.21 -10.35 -5.97
C THR A 196 8.64 -9.94 -5.60
N SER A 197 9.61 -10.83 -5.77
CA SER A 197 11.03 -10.52 -5.57
C SER A 197 11.51 -9.32 -6.41
N ASN A 198 10.96 -9.15 -7.61
CA ASN A 198 11.25 -7.99 -8.45
C ASN A 198 10.67 -6.69 -7.86
N GLY A 199 9.47 -6.74 -7.28
CA GLY A 199 8.89 -5.63 -6.54
C GLY A 199 9.75 -5.18 -5.36
N TYR A 200 10.30 -6.13 -4.59
CA TYR A 200 11.26 -5.83 -3.52
C TYR A 200 12.55 -5.17 -4.06
N ARG A 201 13.12 -5.70 -5.14
CA ARG A 201 14.31 -5.10 -5.79
C ARG A 201 14.04 -3.69 -6.31
N PHE A 202 12.88 -3.48 -6.93
CA PHE A 202 12.47 -2.17 -7.43
C PHE A 202 12.29 -1.17 -6.29
N CYS A 203 11.64 -1.58 -5.20
CA CYS A 203 11.49 -0.77 -4.00
C CYS A 203 12.86 -0.34 -3.43
N HIS A 204 13.80 -1.28 -3.30
CA HIS A 204 15.15 -0.98 -2.82
C HIS A 204 15.94 -0.06 -3.78
N PHE A 205 15.79 -0.25 -5.09
CA PHE A 205 16.39 0.64 -6.09
C PHE A 205 15.88 2.08 -5.96
N MET A 206 14.56 2.26 -5.88
CA MET A 206 13.92 3.57 -5.68
C MET A 206 14.34 4.19 -4.34
N ASP A 207 14.41 3.39 -3.29
CA ASP A 207 14.86 3.81 -1.96
C ASP A 207 16.32 4.30 -1.98
N SER A 208 17.19 3.65 -2.74
CA SER A 208 18.58 4.09 -2.93
C SER A 208 18.67 5.41 -3.69
N ILE A 209 17.88 5.58 -4.76
CA ILE A 209 17.85 6.84 -5.54
C ILE A 209 17.37 8.00 -4.67
N ILE A 210 16.24 7.85 -4.00
CA ILE A 210 15.66 8.92 -3.18
C ILE A 210 16.60 9.28 -2.03
N SER A 211 17.22 8.29 -1.39
CA SER A 211 18.23 8.52 -0.37
C SER A 211 19.39 9.38 -0.90
N LYS A 212 19.96 9.03 -2.06
CA LYS A 212 21.05 9.81 -2.67
C LYS A 212 20.66 11.26 -2.99
N LEU A 213 19.41 11.49 -3.41
CA LEU A 213 18.90 12.82 -3.71
C LEU A 213 18.62 13.66 -2.45
N ARG A 214 18.29 13.03 -1.32
CA ARG A 214 17.98 13.72 -0.05
C ARG A 214 19.22 14.10 0.77
N PHE A 215 20.37 13.48 0.47
CA PHE A 215 21.67 13.71 1.11
C PHE A 215 22.67 14.45 0.21
N LYS A 216 22.21 15.00 -0.93
CA LYS A 216 22.86 16.12 -1.62
C LYS A 216 22.18 17.41 -1.21
#